data_AF-A0A3N7H4E7-F1
#
_entry.id   AF-A0A3N7H4E7-F1
#
_cell.length_a   1.000
_cell.length_b   1.000
_cell.length_c   1.000
_cell.angle_alpha   90.00
_cell.angle_beta   90.00
_cell.angle_gamma   90.00
#
_symmetry.space_group_name_H-M   'P 1'
#
loop_
_entity.id
_entity.type
_entity.pdbx_description
1 polymer ?
#
loop_
_entity_poly.entity_id
_entity_poly.type
_entity_poly.pdbx_seq_one_letter_code
_entity_poly.pdbx_strand_id
1 'polypeptide(L)'
;KPFGEYLQEKEDGELSDAFWNASLPQSLDTSVASSPYFHVFLASQVKANDRGFLSKDVLVGDLISLRGDIHHLFPKDYLSKNGLDRSKYNQIANYVYMQSEVNIKVGNKPPKDYFELIKTQILDNNKLVSGLSTEQELLDNLKMNCVPTEIMEMSIDDYQDFLTLRRKLMAQKIKEYYKTL
;
A
#
# COMPACT_ATOMS: atom_id res chain seq x y z
N LYS A 1 19.25 13.28 33.07
CA LYS A 1 19.10 11.88 32.62
C LYS A 1 19.95 11.69 31.35
N PRO A 2 20.68 10.59 31.19
CA PRO A 2 21.30 10.21 29.92
C PRO A 2 20.26 10.19 28.79
N PHE A 3 20.68 10.50 27.57
CA PHE A 3 19.77 10.55 26.42
C PHE A 3 19.05 9.21 26.17
N GLY A 4 19.76 8.08 26.28
CA GLY A 4 19.18 6.75 26.05
C GLY A 4 18.05 6.40 27.03
N GLU A 5 18.22 6.72 28.32
CA GLU A 5 17.16 6.51 29.32
C GLU A 5 15.95 7.41 29.07
N TYR A 6 16.18 8.67 28.69
CA TYR A 6 15.11 9.59 28.33
C TYR A 6 14.35 9.12 27.08
N LEU A 7 15.06 8.63 26.06
CA LEU A 7 14.46 8.09 24.85
C LEU A 7 13.61 6.86 25.17
N GLN A 8 14.14 5.89 25.93
CA GLN A 8 13.38 4.69 26.32
C GLN A 8 12.10 5.04 27.07
N GLU A 9 12.17 5.96 28.04
CA GLU A 9 10.99 6.43 28.79
C GLU A 9 9.92 7.05 27.86
N LYS A 10 10.37 7.76 26.81
CA LYS A 10 9.48 8.31 25.79
C LYS A 10 8.88 7.24 24.89
N GLU A 11 9.68 6.28 24.43
CA GLU A 11 9.20 5.18 23.60
C GLU A 11 8.19 4.31 24.35
N ASP A 12 8.46 3.97 25.60
CA ASP A 12 7.55 3.16 26.43
C ASP A 12 6.20 3.88 26.66
N GLY A 13 6.23 5.20 26.83
CA GLY A 13 5.04 6.02 27.03
C GLY A 13 4.26 6.32 25.76
N GLU A 14 4.93 6.58 24.63
CA GLU A 14 4.32 7.11 23.41
C GLU A 14 4.16 6.06 22.30
N LEU A 15 5.00 5.02 22.27
CA LEU A 15 5.05 3.98 21.23
C LEU A 15 4.65 2.58 21.75
N SER A 16 3.72 2.55 22.71
CA SER A 16 3.14 1.31 23.23
C SER A 16 2.42 0.48 22.15
N ASP A 17 2.04 -0.76 22.46
CA ASP A 17 1.26 -1.59 21.53
C ASP A 17 -0.09 -0.95 21.15
N ALA A 18 -0.69 -0.14 22.03
CA ALA A 18 -1.90 0.62 21.70
C ALA A 18 -1.64 1.65 20.59
N PHE A 19 -0.48 2.31 20.60
CA PHE A 19 -0.10 3.22 19.53
C PHE A 19 -0.02 2.50 18.19
N TRP A 20 0.73 1.39 18.12
CA TRP A 20 0.95 0.67 16.87
C TRP A 20 -0.31 -0.03 16.33
N ASN A 21 -1.15 -0.56 17.21
CA ASN A 21 -2.28 -1.40 16.83
C ASN A 21 -3.60 -0.62 16.70
N ALA A 22 -3.70 0.58 17.27
CA ALA A 22 -4.92 1.40 17.24
C ALA A 22 -4.66 2.84 16.77
N SER A 23 -3.82 3.60 17.49
CA SER A 23 -3.67 5.04 17.23
C SER A 23 -3.10 5.34 15.85
N LEU A 24 -2.01 4.67 15.44
CA LEU A 24 -1.39 4.87 14.13
C LEU A 24 -2.30 4.42 12.97
N PRO A 25 -2.93 3.23 12.99
CA PRO A 25 -3.96 2.87 12.02
C PRO A 25 -5.08 3.92 11.88
N GLN A 26 -5.51 4.54 12.98
CA GLN A 26 -6.49 5.62 12.94
C GLN A 26 -5.93 6.91 12.32
N SER A 27 -4.68 7.27 12.63
CA SER A 27 -4.01 8.42 12.00
C SER A 27 -3.78 8.26 10.49
N LEU A 28 -3.77 7.02 9.99
CA LEU A 28 -3.72 6.71 8.56
C LEU A 28 -5.09 6.86 7.85
N ASP A 29 -6.17 7.17 8.58
CA ASP A 29 -7.47 7.56 8.02
C ASP A 29 -7.46 9.02 7.56
N THR A 30 -6.85 9.26 6.40
CA THR A 30 -6.76 10.60 5.82
C THR A 30 -6.73 10.54 4.31
N SER A 31 -7.23 11.60 3.67
CA SER A 31 -7.18 11.77 2.22
C SER A 31 -6.05 12.68 1.74
N VAL A 32 -5.19 13.13 2.66
CA VAL A 32 -4.12 14.11 2.36
C VAL A 32 -2.87 13.36 1.92
N ALA A 33 -2.56 13.41 0.62
CA ALA A 33 -1.39 12.72 0.05
C ALA A 33 -0.06 13.19 0.65
N SER A 34 0.05 14.45 1.08
CA SER A 34 1.22 15.00 1.77
C SER A 34 1.27 14.67 3.27
N SER A 35 0.47 13.71 3.74
CA SER A 35 0.42 13.29 5.13
C SER A 35 1.78 12.77 5.59
N PRO A 36 2.31 13.23 6.74
CA PRO A 36 3.57 12.71 7.28
C PRO A 36 3.49 11.20 7.55
N TYR A 37 2.33 10.67 7.96
CA TYR A 37 2.14 9.23 8.17
C TYR A 37 2.33 8.44 6.87
N PHE A 38 1.84 8.99 5.74
CA PHE A 38 2.03 8.36 4.44
C PHE A 38 3.50 8.45 4.00
N HIS A 39 4.17 9.58 4.20
CA HIS A 39 5.60 9.71 3.90
C HIS A 39 6.46 8.75 4.73
N VAL A 40 6.15 8.53 6.01
CA VAL A 40 6.86 7.55 6.84
C VAL A 40 6.60 6.12 6.34
N PHE A 41 5.38 5.81 5.91
CA PHE A 41 5.09 4.53 5.26
C PHE A 41 5.94 4.36 3.98
N LEU A 42 5.99 5.36 3.10
CA LEU A 42 6.83 5.31 1.90
C LEU A 42 8.32 5.17 2.26
N ALA A 43 8.81 5.89 3.26
CA ALA A 43 10.18 5.75 3.75
C ALA A 43 10.49 4.34 4.24
N SER A 44 9.52 3.66 4.90
CA SER A 44 9.67 2.26 5.30
C SER A 44 9.82 1.33 4.09
N GLN A 45 9.08 1.56 3.02
CA GLN A 45 9.20 0.81 1.77
C GLN A 45 10.55 1.06 1.08
N VAL A 46 11.00 2.31 1.06
CA VAL A 46 12.32 2.69 0.51
C VAL A 46 13.45 2.02 1.30
N LYS A 47 13.40 2.06 2.64
CA LYS A 47 14.40 1.42 3.50
C LYS A 47 14.45 -0.10 3.29
N ALA A 48 13.31 -0.74 3.09
CA ALA A 48 13.20 -2.17 2.85
C ALA A 48 13.59 -2.59 1.42
N ASN A 49 13.88 -1.63 0.52
CA ASN A 49 14.01 -1.87 -0.92
C ASN A 49 12.81 -2.61 -1.50
N ASP A 50 11.60 -2.23 -1.05
CA ASP A 50 10.37 -2.79 -1.60
C ASP A 50 10.18 -2.34 -3.05
N ARG A 51 9.61 -3.25 -3.84
CA ARG A 51 9.27 -2.99 -5.24
C ARG A 51 7.93 -2.29 -5.35
N GLY A 52 7.79 -1.44 -6.37
CA GLY A 52 6.52 -0.81 -6.70
C GLY A 52 5.40 -1.84 -6.89
N PHE A 53 4.16 -1.43 -6.70
CA PHE A 53 3.00 -2.31 -6.86
C PHE A 53 2.97 -2.88 -8.29
N LEU A 54 2.82 -4.21 -8.36
CA LEU A 54 2.90 -5.03 -9.57
C LEU A 54 4.21 -4.88 -10.38
N SER A 55 5.26 -4.34 -9.77
CA SER A 55 6.59 -4.27 -10.38
C SER A 55 7.41 -5.51 -10.05
N LYS A 56 8.15 -5.99 -11.06
CA LYS A 56 9.12 -7.07 -10.89
C LYS A 56 10.47 -6.57 -10.37
N ASP A 57 10.93 -5.42 -10.87
CA ASP A 57 12.32 -4.98 -10.74
C ASP A 57 12.47 -3.55 -10.24
N VAL A 58 11.43 -2.70 -10.32
CA VAL A 58 11.53 -1.27 -10.00
C VAL A 58 11.18 -1.02 -8.54
N LEU A 59 12.08 -0.33 -7.83
CA LEU A 59 11.92 -0.02 -6.41
C LEU A 59 10.97 1.15 -6.18
N VAL A 60 10.30 1.18 -5.02
CA VAL A 60 9.48 2.32 -4.60
C VAL A 60 10.32 3.61 -4.53
N GLY A 61 11.58 3.52 -4.09
CA GLY A 61 12.50 4.67 -4.06
C GLY A 61 12.72 5.28 -5.44
N ASP A 62 12.98 4.45 -6.45
CA ASP A 62 13.17 4.90 -7.83
C ASP A 62 11.89 5.54 -8.38
N LEU A 63 10.72 4.95 -8.11
CA LEU A 63 9.43 5.51 -8.51
C LEU A 63 9.19 6.87 -7.87
N ILE A 64 9.51 7.07 -6.60
CA ILE A 64 9.38 8.38 -5.94
C ILE A 64 10.32 9.40 -6.59
N SER A 65 11.59 9.05 -6.78
CA SER A 65 12.61 9.94 -7.37
C SER A 65 12.31 10.33 -8.82
N LEU A 66 11.78 9.39 -9.61
CA LEU A 66 11.46 9.59 -11.03
C LEU A 66 10.01 10.05 -11.25
N ARG A 67 9.27 10.35 -10.19
CA ARG A 67 7.85 10.76 -10.24
C ARG A 67 6.96 9.76 -10.98
N GLY A 68 7.12 8.47 -10.66
CA GLY A 68 6.20 7.41 -11.04
C GLY A 68 4.78 7.64 -10.50
N ASP A 69 3.84 6.86 -11.02
CA ASP A 69 2.43 7.12 -10.79
C ASP A 69 1.97 6.65 -9.40
N ILE A 70 1.09 7.45 -8.79
CA ILE A 70 0.27 7.00 -7.68
C ILE A 70 -1.02 6.43 -8.26
N HIS A 71 -1.32 5.18 -7.90
CA HIS A 71 -2.53 4.49 -8.31
C HIS A 71 -3.43 4.22 -7.12
N HIS A 72 -4.74 4.34 -7.36
CA HIS A 72 -5.78 3.96 -6.43
C HIS A 72 -6.08 2.46 -6.61
N LEU A 73 -5.72 1.63 -5.63
CA LEU A 73 -5.94 0.18 -5.68
C LEU A 73 -7.39 -0.18 -6.01
N PHE A 74 -8.34 0.54 -5.41
CA PHE A 74 -9.71 0.68 -5.90
C PHE A 74 -9.79 1.97 -6.72
N PRO A 75 -9.95 1.90 -8.05
CA PRO A 75 -9.91 3.08 -8.90
C PRO A 75 -10.92 4.14 -8.47
N LYS A 76 -10.48 5.40 -8.52
CA LYS A 76 -11.32 6.55 -8.18
C LYS A 76 -12.65 6.55 -8.95
N ASP A 77 -12.61 6.28 -10.25
CA ASP A 77 -13.82 6.29 -11.10
C ASP A 77 -14.80 5.16 -10.72
N TYR A 78 -14.27 4.00 -10.31
CA TYR A 78 -15.07 2.89 -9.80
C TYR A 78 -15.77 3.27 -8.49
N LEU A 79 -15.04 3.85 -7.54
CA LEU A 79 -15.59 4.28 -6.25
C LEU A 79 -16.62 5.43 -6.42
N SER A 80 -16.31 6.42 -7.26
CA SER A 80 -17.19 7.55 -7.55
C SER A 80 -18.53 7.10 -8.16
N LYS A 81 -18.50 6.18 -9.13
CA LYS A 81 -19.72 5.61 -9.74
C LYS A 81 -20.59 4.83 -8.76
N ASN A 82 -20.00 4.32 -7.69
CA ASN A 82 -20.71 3.65 -6.59
C ASN A 82 -21.09 4.61 -5.44
N GLY A 83 -21.03 5.93 -5.65
CA GLY A 83 -21.56 6.92 -4.73
C GLY A 83 -20.60 7.38 -3.63
N LEU A 84 -19.32 7.00 -3.68
CA LEU A 84 -18.35 7.46 -2.70
C LEU A 84 -17.85 8.87 -3.04
N ASP A 85 -17.79 9.71 -2.03
CA ASP A 85 -17.28 11.08 -2.16
C ASP A 85 -15.73 11.13 -2.24
N ARG A 86 -15.23 12.33 -2.54
CA ARG A 86 -13.80 12.58 -2.70
C ARG A 86 -12.94 12.25 -1.49
N SER A 87 -13.44 12.50 -0.28
CA SER A 87 -12.70 12.17 0.94
C SER A 87 -12.60 10.66 1.14
N LYS A 88 -13.58 9.90 0.64
CA LYS A 88 -13.61 8.45 0.74
C LYS A 88 -12.74 7.75 -0.30
N TYR A 89 -12.77 8.16 -1.57
CA TYR A 89 -11.95 7.49 -2.57
C TYR A 89 -10.47 7.91 -2.57
N ASN A 90 -10.13 9.11 -2.06
CA ASN A 90 -8.75 9.62 -1.99
C ASN A 90 -7.99 9.21 -0.72
N GLN A 91 -8.42 8.14 -0.04
CA GLN A 91 -7.76 7.66 1.15
C GLN A 91 -6.31 7.26 0.85
N ILE A 92 -5.35 7.66 1.68
CA ILE A 92 -3.93 7.30 1.48
C ILE A 92 -3.71 5.78 1.53
N ALA A 93 -4.53 5.08 2.31
CA ALA A 93 -4.56 3.62 2.35
C ALA A 93 -5.14 2.99 1.07
N ASN A 94 -5.60 3.77 0.10
CA ASN A 94 -5.94 3.33 -1.25
C ASN A 94 -4.77 3.54 -2.23
N TYR A 95 -3.67 4.17 -1.84
CA TYR A 95 -2.59 4.57 -2.75
C TYR A 95 -1.43 3.58 -2.77
N VAL A 96 -0.84 3.39 -3.95
CA VAL A 96 0.41 2.68 -4.19
C VAL A 96 1.22 3.40 -5.26
N TYR A 97 2.55 3.29 -5.19
CA TYR A 97 3.41 3.66 -6.31
C TYR A 97 3.50 2.52 -7.31
N MET A 98 3.37 2.83 -8.60
CA MET A 98 3.52 1.87 -9.68
C MET A 98 4.15 2.49 -10.93
N GLN A 99 4.68 1.65 -11.81
CA GLN A 99 5.18 2.08 -13.11
C GLN A 99 4.03 2.51 -14.01
N SER A 100 4.20 3.61 -14.77
CA SER A 100 3.14 4.15 -15.64
C SER A 100 2.65 3.17 -16.70
N GLU A 101 3.53 2.33 -17.24
CA GLU A 101 3.13 1.29 -18.21
C GLU A 101 2.16 0.26 -17.61
N VAL A 102 2.38 -0.15 -16.36
CA VAL A 102 1.50 -1.08 -15.65
C VAL A 102 0.21 -0.36 -15.26
N ASN A 103 0.31 0.91 -14.87
CA ASN A 103 -0.85 1.74 -14.52
C ASN A 103 -1.83 1.86 -15.70
N ILE A 104 -1.31 2.12 -16.89
CA ILE A 104 -2.10 2.20 -18.12
C ILE A 104 -2.81 0.87 -18.41
N LYS A 105 -2.14 -0.27 -18.22
CA LYS A 105 -2.69 -1.61 -18.49
C LYS A 105 -3.77 -2.03 -17.50
N VAL A 106 -3.57 -1.74 -16.21
CA VAL A 106 -4.58 -1.94 -15.15
C VAL A 106 -5.78 -1.03 -15.43
N GLY A 107 -5.52 0.28 -15.61
CA GLY A 107 -6.53 1.28 -15.91
C GLY A 107 -7.55 1.44 -14.78
N ASN A 108 -8.82 1.64 -15.15
CA ASN A 108 -9.93 1.85 -14.21
C ASN A 108 -10.66 0.55 -13.81
N LYS A 109 -10.05 -0.61 -13.98
CA LYS A 109 -10.65 -1.90 -13.62
C LYS A 109 -10.73 -2.02 -12.08
N PRO A 110 -11.82 -2.55 -11.50
CA PRO A 110 -11.85 -2.84 -10.07
C PRO A 110 -10.83 -3.95 -9.71
N PRO A 111 -10.44 -4.07 -8.43
CA PRO A 111 -9.47 -5.05 -7.95
C PRO A 111 -9.65 -6.44 -8.51
N LYS A 112 -10.84 -7.02 -8.30
CA LYS A 112 -11.16 -8.37 -8.77
C LYS A 112 -10.83 -8.57 -10.25
N ASP A 113 -11.29 -7.66 -11.11
CA ASP A 113 -11.13 -7.77 -12.56
C ASP A 113 -9.66 -7.68 -13.01
N TYR A 114 -8.87 -6.74 -12.47
CA TYR A 114 -7.46 -6.66 -12.87
C TYR A 114 -6.61 -7.75 -12.24
N PHE A 115 -6.94 -8.24 -11.04
CA PHE A 115 -6.25 -9.40 -10.46
C PHE A 115 -6.59 -10.70 -11.20
N GLU A 116 -7.81 -10.87 -11.69
CA GLU A 116 -8.15 -12.00 -12.58
C GLU A 116 -7.32 -11.96 -13.87
N LEU A 117 -7.13 -10.77 -14.46
CA LEU A 117 -6.24 -10.60 -15.61
C LEU A 117 -4.78 -10.94 -15.27
N ILE A 118 -4.30 -10.53 -14.09
CA ILE A 118 -2.94 -10.84 -13.62
C ILE A 118 -2.76 -12.35 -13.35
N LYS A 119 -3.77 -13.01 -12.77
CA LYS A 119 -3.74 -14.47 -12.54
C LYS A 119 -3.74 -15.21 -13.88
N THR A 120 -4.56 -14.78 -14.84
CA THR A 120 -4.63 -15.36 -16.19
C THR A 120 -3.31 -15.26 -16.93
N GLN A 121 -2.65 -14.08 -16.93
CA GLN A 121 -1.35 -13.95 -17.58
C GLN A 121 -0.27 -14.86 -16.95
N ILE A 122 -0.33 -15.11 -15.64
CA ILE A 122 0.62 -15.98 -14.94
C ILE A 122 0.38 -17.43 -15.38
N LEU A 123 -0.88 -17.86 -15.46
CA LEU A 123 -1.26 -19.19 -15.94
C LEU A 123 -0.86 -19.41 -17.41
N ASP A 124 -1.08 -18.41 -18.25
CA ASP A 124 -0.76 -18.45 -19.68
C ASP A 124 0.73 -18.17 -19.98
N ASN A 125 1.54 -17.90 -18.95
CA ASN A 125 2.94 -17.52 -19.04
C ASN A 125 3.20 -16.35 -20.02
N ASN A 126 2.31 -15.36 -20.03
CA ASN A 126 2.45 -14.12 -20.76
C ASN A 126 2.68 -12.93 -19.79
N LYS A 127 3.32 -11.85 -20.24
CA LYS A 127 3.70 -10.70 -19.40
C LYS A 127 3.01 -9.43 -19.86
N LEU A 128 1.72 -9.55 -20.14
CA LEU A 128 0.96 -8.49 -20.80
C LEU A 128 0.66 -7.32 -19.86
N VAL A 129 0.38 -7.57 -18.59
CA VAL A 129 0.02 -6.54 -17.59
C VAL A 129 1.22 -6.12 -16.75
N SER A 130 1.92 -7.10 -16.15
CA SER A 130 3.05 -6.89 -15.24
C SER A 130 4.21 -7.81 -15.56
N GLY A 131 5.39 -7.52 -15.00
CA GLY A 131 6.55 -8.41 -15.09
C GLY A 131 6.46 -9.67 -14.22
N LEU A 132 5.56 -9.68 -13.22
CA LEU A 132 5.34 -10.81 -12.31
C LEU A 132 4.90 -12.06 -13.08
N SER A 133 5.60 -13.16 -12.85
CA SER A 133 5.50 -14.41 -13.63
C SER A 133 5.03 -15.61 -12.80
N THR A 134 4.89 -15.48 -11.48
CA THR A 134 4.39 -16.53 -10.60
C THR A 134 3.42 -15.98 -9.56
N GLU A 135 2.57 -16.85 -9.02
CA GLU A 135 1.67 -16.48 -7.92
C GLU A 135 2.46 -16.05 -6.67
N GLN A 136 3.59 -16.71 -6.37
CA GLN A 136 4.45 -16.33 -5.25
C GLN A 136 5.02 -14.91 -5.43
N GLU A 137 5.48 -14.56 -6.64
CA GLU A 137 5.95 -13.19 -6.93
C GLU A 137 4.85 -12.15 -6.73
N LEU A 138 3.60 -12.49 -7.07
CA LEU A 138 2.43 -11.63 -6.82
C LEU A 138 2.18 -11.46 -5.31
N LEU A 139 2.11 -12.56 -4.57
CA LEU A 139 1.89 -12.53 -3.12
C LEU A 139 2.99 -11.75 -2.38
N ASP A 140 4.25 -11.94 -2.78
CA ASP A 140 5.38 -11.20 -2.22
C ASP A 140 5.25 -9.69 -2.53
N ASN A 141 4.87 -9.31 -3.75
CA ASN A 141 4.66 -7.91 -4.12
C ASN A 141 3.50 -7.25 -3.34
N LEU A 142 2.40 -7.99 -3.11
CA LEU A 142 1.30 -7.51 -2.27
C LEU A 142 1.77 -7.26 -0.84
N LYS A 143 2.54 -8.19 -0.26
CA LYS A 143 3.14 -8.05 1.07
C LYS A 143 4.07 -6.83 1.16
N MET A 144 4.95 -6.63 0.17
CA MET A 144 5.84 -5.46 0.08
C MET A 144 5.07 -4.14 0.10
N ASN A 145 3.87 -4.11 -0.47
CA ASN A 145 3.02 -2.93 -0.59
C ASN A 145 1.92 -2.80 0.49
N CYS A 146 1.97 -3.66 1.52
CA CYS A 146 0.95 -3.76 2.57
C CYS A 146 -0.48 -3.91 2.01
N VAL A 147 -0.61 -4.64 0.91
CA VAL A 147 -1.90 -4.91 0.29
C VAL A 147 -2.40 -6.28 0.80
N PRO A 148 -3.56 -6.35 1.47
CA PRO A 148 -4.15 -7.62 1.87
C PRO A 148 -4.48 -8.46 0.64
N THR A 149 -4.17 -9.76 0.68
CA THR A 149 -4.37 -10.67 -0.47
C THR A 149 -5.84 -10.83 -0.83
N GLU A 150 -6.73 -10.64 0.14
CA GLU A 150 -8.17 -10.64 0.01
C GLU A 150 -8.65 -9.63 -1.04
N ILE A 151 -7.88 -8.56 -1.30
CA ILE A 151 -8.19 -7.57 -2.34
C ILE A 151 -8.45 -8.20 -3.72
N MET A 152 -7.84 -9.35 -4.00
CA MET A 152 -7.97 -10.05 -5.27
C MET A 152 -9.40 -10.53 -5.54
N GLU A 153 -10.21 -10.67 -4.49
CA GLU A 153 -11.61 -11.11 -4.59
C GLU A 153 -12.61 -10.04 -4.13
N MET A 154 -12.11 -8.90 -3.65
CA MET A 154 -12.92 -7.81 -3.09
C MET A 154 -13.67 -7.03 -4.17
N SER A 155 -14.89 -6.64 -3.80
CA SER A 155 -15.79 -5.78 -4.55
C SER A 155 -15.97 -4.43 -3.86
N ILE A 156 -16.86 -3.59 -4.37
CA ILE A 156 -17.18 -2.29 -3.75
C ILE A 156 -17.64 -2.42 -2.29
N ASP A 157 -18.38 -3.48 -1.96
CA ASP A 157 -18.94 -3.70 -0.62
C ASP A 157 -17.83 -3.90 0.43
N ASP A 158 -16.66 -4.37 0.00
CA ASP A 158 -15.50 -4.66 0.85
C ASP A 158 -14.55 -3.47 1.01
N TYR A 159 -14.83 -2.31 0.38
CA TYR A 159 -13.86 -1.21 0.33
C TYR A 159 -13.48 -0.67 1.72
N GLN A 160 -14.43 -0.58 2.66
CA GLN A 160 -14.12 -0.12 4.02
C GLN A 160 -13.30 -1.15 4.81
N ASP A 161 -13.56 -2.44 4.60
CA ASP A 161 -12.79 -3.52 5.22
C ASP A 161 -11.37 -3.57 4.66
N PHE A 162 -11.22 -3.39 3.35
CA PHE A 162 -9.93 -3.21 2.69
C PHE A 162 -9.11 -2.08 3.33
N LEU A 163 -9.69 -0.88 3.47
CA LEU A 163 -8.99 0.26 4.07
C LEU A 163 -8.56 -0.05 5.52
N THR A 164 -9.44 -0.70 6.28
CA THR A 164 -9.17 -1.08 7.68
C THR A 164 -8.03 -2.07 7.78
N LEU A 165 -8.03 -3.12 6.96
CA LEU A 165 -6.97 -4.13 6.91
C LEU A 165 -5.65 -3.51 6.48
N ARG A 166 -5.66 -2.73 5.39
CA ARG A 166 -4.45 -2.11 4.84
C ARG A 166 -3.80 -1.14 5.81
N ARG A 167 -4.57 -0.31 6.52
CA ARG A 167 -4.02 0.62 7.55
C ARG A 167 -3.29 -0.12 8.66
N LYS A 168 -3.80 -1.29 9.08
CA LYS A 168 -3.11 -2.14 10.07
C LYS A 168 -1.78 -2.65 9.53
N LEU A 169 -1.76 -3.15 8.29
CA LEU A 169 -0.52 -3.61 7.63
C LEU A 169 0.50 -2.48 7.48
N MET A 170 0.06 -1.30 7.03
CA MET A 170 0.91 -0.11 6.91
C MET A 170 1.50 0.29 8.27
N ALA A 171 0.70 0.30 9.33
CA ALA A 171 1.17 0.63 10.69
C ALA A 171 2.22 -0.38 11.19
N GLN A 172 2.03 -1.69 10.94
CA GLN A 172 3.04 -2.69 11.30
C GLN A 172 4.34 -2.49 10.51
N LYS A 173 4.26 -2.13 9.22
CA LYS A 173 5.46 -1.84 8.44
C LYS A 173 6.23 -0.63 8.97
N ILE A 174 5.52 0.41 9.39
CA ILE A 174 6.14 1.56 10.07
C ILE A 174 6.77 1.13 11.40
N LYS A 175 6.11 0.28 12.18
CA LYS A 175 6.66 -0.29 13.43
C LYS A 175 7.96 -1.05 13.19
N GLU A 176 7.98 -1.91 12.18
CA GLU A 176 9.15 -2.69 11.79
C GLU A 176 10.29 -1.76 11.35
N TYR A 177 9.99 -0.76 10.50
CA TYR A 177 10.97 0.23 10.10
C TYR A 177 11.56 1.00 11.28
N TYR A 178 10.72 1.47 12.20
CA TYR A 178 11.18 2.17 13.41
C TYR A 178 12.18 1.33 14.21
N LYS A 179 11.92 0.03 14.36
CA LYS A 179 12.81 -0.91 15.09
C LYS A 179 14.15 -1.17 14.40
N THR A 180 14.36 -0.70 13.17
CA THR A 180 15.63 -0.80 12.46
C THR A 180 16.49 0.46 12.53
N LEU A 181 15.98 1.53 13.15
CA LEU A 181 16.70 2.79 13.36
C LEU A 181 17.63 2.69 14.57
#